data_AF-A0A7G4RHD8-F1
#
_entry.id   AF-A0A7G4RHD8-F1
#
_cell.length_a   1.000
_cell.length_b   1.000
_cell.length_c   1.000
_cell.angle_alpha   90.00
_cell.angle_beta   90.00
_cell.angle_gamma   90.00
#
_symmetry.space_group_name_H-M   'P 1'
#
loop_
_entity.id
_entity.type
_entity.pdbx_description
1 polymer ?
#
loop_
_entity_poly.entity_id
_entity_poly.type
_entity_poly.pdbx_seq_one_letter_code
_entity_poly.pdbx_strand_id
1 'polypeptide(L)'
;MKEITLTAIFEGTIYSIEEPNTHLHQVLSKDCKGVRITSAQEVEQYKDATHFKMGFNGCGVDYGVKGLLFGAGVKKQSDQVVEVIKRLIKDGYKVKFNGIGLSRGGIAAIMAAIKLAHIDHFHLETNLLLLDPVPGNLFYVPFLDVFQYTLTNNAIDLSHSKNLNYVETLYPYLEVGDDTEDFVDQILAKFHIPIRPTYPQHCQVREEVILGAHLKAFQDVDKENDAVHLRYGVDVIPVIRKLSKAIMYQFLDRVGSIVKSGENIELSEIINEFQREGAKWKCILAEIIATIIPKSRVLHSQDQSKITVSNSAKYLNKTHRELIDTESQDPGELCLKVEPERPYLERKKTPLTNAVLVDLIEFINSKMTNTSKQGEKGGLLLKIRNDLQREGEDAFDEEQLSYILRDILAVALQRDRYSYSFYSTTTSGLALVNALNQSKFIAIKELLQFDDKPIEYSDLTSYVLGRDDPGHFNSQDMRVNFDLVADHSLGEDGYKMLI
;
A
#
# COMPACT_ATOMS: atom_id res chain seq x y z
N MET A 1 -5.51 20.43 -5.02
CA MET A 1 -5.73 20.11 -3.59
C MET A 1 -4.43 20.31 -2.79
N LYS A 2 -4.44 20.72 -1.51
CA LYS A 2 -3.19 20.73 -0.70
C LYS A 2 -2.87 19.29 -0.30
N GLU A 3 -1.61 18.86 -0.49
CA GLU A 3 -1.15 17.53 -0.09
C GLU A 3 -0.68 17.54 1.38
N ILE A 4 -1.07 16.52 2.15
CA ILE A 4 -0.63 16.22 3.51
C ILE A 4 0.00 14.83 3.54
N THR A 5 1.18 14.71 4.15
CA THR A 5 1.82 13.41 4.38
C THR A 5 1.52 12.92 5.80
N LEU A 6 1.07 11.68 5.95
CA LEU A 6 0.95 10.98 7.23
C LEU A 6 1.86 9.75 7.23
N THR A 7 2.83 9.71 8.12
CA THR A 7 3.70 8.54 8.31
C THR A 7 3.36 7.82 9.62
N ALA A 8 2.82 6.60 9.53
CA ALA A 8 2.51 5.77 10.68
C ALA A 8 3.57 4.68 10.86
N ILE A 9 4.13 4.60 12.06
CA ILE A 9 5.23 3.70 12.39
C ILE A 9 4.73 2.70 13.45
N PHE A 10 4.73 1.42 13.10
CA PHE A 10 4.21 0.33 13.92
C PHE A 10 5.32 -0.60 14.37
N GLU A 11 5.51 -0.65 15.68
CA GLU A 11 6.58 -1.43 16.29
C GLU A 11 6.31 -2.95 16.25
N GLY A 12 7.39 -3.75 16.38
CA GLY A 12 7.29 -5.19 16.54
C GLY A 12 6.60 -5.61 17.84
N THR A 13 6.06 -6.83 17.87
CA THR A 13 5.14 -7.36 18.90
C THR A 13 5.49 -7.01 20.36
N ILE A 14 6.76 -6.98 20.73
CA ILE A 14 7.22 -6.88 22.12
C ILE A 14 7.94 -5.56 22.44
N TYR A 15 8.09 -4.64 21.50
CA TYR A 15 8.84 -3.40 21.72
C TYR A 15 7.93 -2.18 21.85
N SER A 16 8.34 -1.26 22.70
CA SER A 16 7.75 0.07 22.80
C SER A 16 8.35 0.98 21.74
N ILE A 17 7.52 1.77 21.05
CA ILE A 17 8.00 2.76 20.09
C ILE A 17 8.70 3.95 20.79
N GLU A 18 8.48 4.10 22.10
CA GLU A 18 9.11 5.15 22.92
C GLU A 18 10.52 4.77 23.38
N GLU A 19 10.95 3.53 23.18
CA GLU A 19 12.25 3.03 23.63
C GLU A 19 13.17 2.72 22.44
N PRO A 20 14.48 3.00 22.54
CA PRO A 20 15.46 2.79 21.47
C PRO A 20 15.83 1.30 21.30
N ASN A 21 14.84 0.43 21.19
CA ASN A 21 15.03 -1.00 20.98
C ASN A 21 15.29 -1.33 19.51
N THR A 22 14.61 -0.65 18.58
CA THR A 22 14.66 -0.87 17.13
C THR A 22 14.90 0.44 16.38
N HIS A 23 15.28 0.32 15.10
CA HIS A 23 15.45 1.47 14.19
C HIS A 23 14.22 2.39 14.16
N LEU A 24 13.03 1.84 14.38
CA LEU A 24 11.76 2.57 14.29
C LEU A 24 11.61 3.66 15.35
N HIS A 25 12.23 3.51 16.53
CA HIS A 25 12.25 4.57 17.54
C HIS A 25 12.98 5.82 17.03
N GLN A 26 14.15 5.64 16.43
CA GLN A 26 14.92 6.76 15.87
C GLN A 26 14.16 7.38 14.68
N VAL A 27 13.57 6.54 13.82
CA VAL A 27 12.73 7.02 12.72
C VAL A 27 11.59 7.88 13.23
N LEU A 28 10.84 7.44 14.24
CA LEU A 28 9.75 8.24 14.80
C LEU A 28 10.26 9.51 15.48
N SER A 29 11.29 9.42 16.31
CA SER A 29 11.71 10.51 17.19
C SER A 29 12.49 11.61 16.46
N LYS A 30 13.35 11.24 15.50
CA LYS A 30 14.31 12.15 14.87
C LYS A 30 14.16 12.22 13.36
N ASP A 31 14.12 11.09 12.67
CA ASP A 31 14.41 11.07 11.24
C ASP A 31 13.18 11.33 10.36
N CYS A 32 11.99 10.96 10.84
CA CYS A 32 10.73 11.18 10.16
C CYS A 32 10.20 12.60 10.42
N LYS A 33 9.93 13.32 9.34
CA LYS A 33 9.37 14.66 9.35
C LYS A 33 7.91 14.63 9.78
N GLY A 34 7.53 15.63 10.56
CA GLY A 34 6.13 15.92 10.83
C GLY A 34 5.85 16.12 12.30
N VAL A 35 4.67 16.67 12.57
CA VAL A 35 4.14 16.82 13.91
C VAL A 35 3.61 15.46 14.37
N ARG A 36 4.04 15.04 15.58
CA ARG A 36 3.54 13.80 16.16
C ARG A 36 2.11 14.01 16.62
N ILE A 37 1.20 13.16 16.16
CA ILE A 37 -0.20 13.11 16.59
C ILE A 37 -0.56 11.70 17.04
N THR A 38 -1.59 11.56 17.87
CA THR A 38 -2.07 10.24 18.34
C THR A 38 -3.50 9.93 17.90
N SER A 39 -4.22 10.91 17.35
CA SER A 39 -5.64 10.77 17.02
C SER A 39 -6.08 11.76 15.94
N ALA A 40 -7.24 11.51 15.33
CA ALA A 40 -7.83 12.40 14.31
C ALA A 40 -8.21 13.78 14.87
N GLN A 41 -8.49 13.88 16.18
CA GLN A 41 -8.86 15.13 16.84
C GLN A 41 -7.68 16.10 16.94
N GLU A 42 -6.45 15.60 16.98
CA GLU A 42 -5.25 16.44 17.08
C GLU A 42 -4.89 17.13 15.77
N VAL A 43 -5.39 16.66 14.63
CA VAL A 43 -5.15 17.26 13.31
C VAL A 43 -5.53 18.74 13.29
N GLU A 44 -6.66 19.10 13.93
CA GLU A 44 -7.17 20.47 13.97
C GLU A 44 -6.26 21.45 14.74
N GLN A 45 -5.41 20.93 15.63
CA GLN A 45 -4.48 21.73 16.43
C GLN A 45 -3.29 22.23 15.60
N TYR A 46 -3.06 21.65 14.42
CA TYR A 46 -1.88 21.87 13.59
C TYR A 46 -2.24 22.17 12.13
N LYS A 47 -3.11 23.16 11.89
CA LYS A 47 -3.64 23.49 10.55
C LYS A 47 -2.57 23.81 9.49
N ASP A 48 -1.44 24.35 9.92
CA ASP A 48 -0.33 24.70 9.03
C ASP A 48 0.61 23.52 8.74
N ALA A 49 0.50 22.43 9.49
CA ALA A 49 1.32 21.25 9.26
C ALA A 49 1.02 20.67 7.87
N THR A 50 2.08 20.19 7.22
CA THR A 50 2.00 19.45 5.95
C THR A 50 2.41 18.00 6.11
N HIS A 51 2.97 17.65 7.28
CA HIS A 51 3.50 16.33 7.59
C HIS A 51 3.08 15.99 9.02
N PHE A 52 2.47 14.82 9.18
CA PHE A 52 2.09 14.24 10.45
C PHE A 52 2.80 12.89 10.61
N LYS A 53 3.07 12.52 11.86
CA LYS A 53 3.58 11.19 12.17
C LYS A 53 2.87 10.57 13.36
N MET A 54 2.72 9.25 13.33
CA MET A 54 2.12 8.46 14.41
C MET A 54 3.06 7.32 14.77
N GLY A 55 3.13 7.01 16.06
CA GLY A 55 3.93 5.89 16.58
C GLY A 55 3.05 4.96 17.38
N PHE A 56 3.20 3.65 17.15
CA PHE A 56 2.44 2.61 17.83
C PHE A 56 3.38 1.58 18.44
N ASN A 57 3.14 1.25 19.71
CA ASN A 57 3.83 0.15 20.38
C ASN A 57 3.49 -1.21 19.77
N GLY A 58 4.33 -2.19 20.04
CA GLY A 58 4.02 -3.59 19.82
C GLY A 58 2.75 -4.00 20.55
N CYS A 59 1.91 -4.80 19.89
CA CYS A 59 0.66 -5.27 20.47
C CYS A 59 0.84 -6.01 21.81
N GLY A 60 1.96 -6.70 22.04
CA GLY A 60 2.29 -7.35 23.31
C GLY A 60 2.65 -6.38 24.45
N VAL A 61 3.02 -5.14 24.14
CA VAL A 61 3.25 -4.07 25.13
C VAL A 61 1.90 -3.55 25.63
N ASP A 62 1.04 -3.08 24.73
CA ASP A 62 -0.22 -2.42 25.10
C ASP A 62 -1.31 -3.41 25.54
N TYR A 63 -1.29 -4.65 25.02
CA TYR A 63 -2.33 -5.66 25.23
C TYR A 63 -1.82 -6.93 25.93
N GLY A 64 -0.59 -6.92 26.43
CA GLY A 64 0.03 -8.01 27.20
C GLY A 64 -0.05 -9.36 26.48
N VAL A 65 -0.39 -10.42 27.22
CA VAL A 65 -0.46 -11.80 26.71
C VAL A 65 -1.41 -11.95 25.53
N LYS A 66 -2.53 -11.19 25.50
CA LYS A 66 -3.48 -11.25 24.38
C LYS A 66 -2.88 -10.64 23.11
N GLY A 67 -2.11 -9.56 23.26
CA GLY A 67 -1.32 -8.98 22.19
C GLY A 67 -0.24 -9.93 21.69
N LEU A 68 0.49 -10.57 22.61
CA LEU A 68 1.57 -11.50 22.30
C LEU A 68 1.09 -12.76 21.57
N LEU A 69 0.00 -13.39 22.03
CA LEU A 69 -0.47 -14.65 21.45
C LEU A 69 -1.38 -14.44 20.24
N PHE A 70 -2.32 -13.49 20.32
CA PHE A 70 -3.42 -13.36 19.35
C PHE A 70 -3.37 -12.08 18.51
N GLY A 71 -2.36 -11.22 18.70
CA GLY A 71 -2.25 -9.95 17.99
C GLY A 71 -3.37 -8.97 18.36
N ALA A 72 -3.93 -9.10 19.56
CA ALA A 72 -4.93 -8.15 20.05
C ALA A 72 -4.35 -6.72 20.01
N GLY A 73 -5.06 -5.79 19.37
CA GLY A 73 -4.61 -4.41 19.20
C GLY A 73 -4.20 -4.03 17.78
N VAL A 74 -3.72 -4.97 16.96
CA VAL A 74 -3.27 -4.72 15.57
C VAL A 74 -4.38 -4.05 14.74
N LYS A 75 -5.61 -4.56 14.84
CA LYS A 75 -6.77 -3.96 14.16
C LYS A 75 -7.08 -2.54 14.65
N LYS A 76 -6.96 -2.29 15.96
CA LYS A 76 -7.25 -0.96 16.54
C LYS A 76 -6.23 0.08 16.11
N GLN A 77 -4.95 -0.29 16.06
CA GLN A 77 -3.87 0.59 15.59
C GLN A 77 -4.09 0.97 14.12
N SER A 78 -4.49 0.01 13.28
CA SER A 78 -4.86 0.33 11.89
C SER A 78 -6.13 1.18 11.78
N ASP A 79 -7.16 0.93 12.60
CA ASP A 79 -8.37 1.77 12.64
C ASP A 79 -8.05 3.25 12.98
N GLN A 80 -7.14 3.48 13.93
CA GLN A 80 -6.74 4.85 14.31
C GLN A 80 -6.08 5.61 13.15
N VAL A 81 -5.23 4.96 12.37
CA VAL A 81 -4.62 5.59 11.18
C VAL A 81 -5.67 5.87 10.11
N VAL A 82 -6.59 4.93 9.88
CA VAL A 82 -7.69 5.10 8.93
C VAL A 82 -8.57 6.29 9.29
N GLU A 83 -8.88 6.47 10.58
CA GLU A 83 -9.66 7.62 11.07
C GLU A 83 -8.96 8.95 10.77
N VAL A 84 -7.65 9.06 10.99
CA VAL A 84 -6.87 10.26 10.69
C VAL A 84 -6.88 10.56 9.19
N ILE A 85 -6.65 9.54 8.34
CA ILE A 85 -6.62 9.71 6.87
C ILE A 85 -7.99 10.16 6.36
N LYS A 86 -9.06 9.48 6.76
CA LYS A 86 -10.42 9.88 6.37
C LYS A 86 -10.76 11.27 6.85
N ARG A 87 -10.27 11.68 8.03
CA ARG A 87 -10.47 13.05 8.52
C ARG A 87 -9.77 14.07 7.62
N LEU A 88 -8.50 13.84 7.27
CA LEU A 88 -7.73 14.73 6.40
C LEU A 88 -8.37 14.86 5.01
N ILE A 89 -8.86 13.76 4.43
CA ILE A 89 -9.57 13.79 3.13
C ILE A 89 -10.85 14.62 3.24
N LYS A 90 -11.64 14.43 4.30
CA LYS A 90 -12.86 15.22 4.56
C LYS A 90 -12.58 16.71 4.76
N ASP A 91 -11.43 17.06 5.32
CA ASP A 91 -10.98 18.44 5.45
C ASP A 91 -10.49 19.03 4.10
N GLY A 92 -10.53 18.25 3.01
CA GLY A 92 -10.23 18.68 1.65
C GLY A 92 -8.76 18.52 1.26
N TYR A 93 -8.02 17.64 1.92
CA TYR A 93 -6.62 17.35 1.61
C TYR A 93 -6.45 16.09 0.77
N LYS A 94 -5.45 16.13 -0.13
CA LYS A 94 -4.89 14.91 -0.71
C LYS A 94 -3.93 14.33 0.32
N VAL A 95 -4.02 13.03 0.59
CA VAL A 95 -3.21 12.39 1.63
C VAL A 95 -2.17 11.46 1.01
N LYS A 96 -0.93 11.58 1.46
CA LYS A 96 0.12 10.57 1.24
C LYS A 96 0.32 9.79 2.53
N PHE A 97 -0.14 8.56 2.57
CA PHE A 97 0.00 7.66 3.69
C PHE A 97 1.25 6.78 3.52
N ASN A 98 2.18 6.87 4.47
CA ASN A 98 3.36 6.02 4.53
C ASN A 98 3.25 5.10 5.77
N GLY A 99 3.04 3.81 5.56
CA GLY A 99 3.00 2.81 6.63
C GLY A 99 4.34 2.10 6.76
N ILE A 100 4.99 2.22 7.92
CA ILE A 100 6.22 1.49 8.24
C ILE A 100 5.91 0.51 9.36
N GLY A 101 6.19 -0.78 9.20
CA GLY A 101 5.83 -1.74 10.24
C GLY A 101 6.76 -2.93 10.36
N LEU A 102 7.12 -3.28 11.59
CA LEU A 102 7.90 -4.47 11.94
C LEU A 102 7.02 -5.60 12.44
N SER A 103 7.22 -6.83 11.96
CA SER A 103 6.50 -8.01 12.48
C SER A 103 4.98 -7.84 12.40
N ARG A 104 4.25 -7.98 13.52
CA ARG A 104 2.81 -7.66 13.61
C ARG A 104 2.47 -6.19 13.36
N GLY A 105 3.41 -5.27 13.56
CA GLY A 105 3.27 -3.88 13.13
C GLY A 105 3.17 -3.76 11.60
N GLY A 106 3.91 -4.59 10.85
CA GLY A 106 3.76 -4.69 9.40
C GLY A 106 2.35 -5.14 8.99
N ILE A 107 1.74 -6.05 9.76
CA ILE A 107 0.35 -6.47 9.57
C ILE A 107 -0.62 -5.31 9.85
N ALA A 108 -0.38 -4.50 10.87
CA ALA A 108 -1.19 -3.30 11.12
C ALA A 108 -1.14 -2.33 9.93
N ALA A 109 0.05 -2.09 9.37
CA ALA A 109 0.22 -1.24 8.19
C ALA A 109 -0.53 -1.79 6.96
N ILE A 110 -0.41 -3.10 6.69
CA ILE A 110 -1.16 -3.78 5.62
C ILE A 110 -2.67 -3.65 5.83
N MET A 111 -3.16 -3.91 7.05
CA MET A 111 -4.59 -3.80 7.35
C MET A 111 -5.12 -2.38 7.19
N ALA A 112 -4.32 -1.35 7.50
CA ALA A 112 -4.69 0.04 7.22
C ALA A 112 -4.82 0.28 5.71
N ALA A 113 -3.86 -0.19 4.91
CA ALA A 113 -3.91 -0.10 3.45
C ALA A 113 -5.14 -0.83 2.85
N ILE A 114 -5.48 -2.04 3.34
CA ILE A 114 -6.68 -2.77 2.91
C ILE A 114 -7.95 -1.97 3.21
N LYS A 115 -8.07 -1.39 4.41
CA LYS A 115 -9.24 -0.58 4.80
C LYS A 115 -9.38 0.70 3.98
N LEU A 116 -8.30 1.16 3.35
CA LEU A 116 -8.28 2.36 2.52
C LEU A 116 -8.25 2.03 1.01
N ALA A 117 -8.20 0.76 0.63
CA ALA A 117 -8.01 0.29 -0.74
C ALA A 117 -9.02 0.85 -1.75
N HIS A 118 -10.24 1.16 -1.29
CA HIS A 118 -11.32 1.70 -2.10
C HIS A 118 -11.15 3.17 -2.48
N ILE A 119 -10.33 3.92 -1.74
CA ILE A 119 -10.07 5.33 -1.98
C ILE A 119 -9.22 5.45 -3.24
N ASP A 120 -9.56 6.37 -4.13
CA ASP A 120 -8.83 6.57 -5.38
C ASP A 120 -7.47 7.26 -5.16
N HIS A 121 -6.59 7.14 -6.15
CA HIS A 121 -5.23 7.68 -6.11
C HIS A 121 -5.15 9.21 -6.16
N PHE A 122 -6.23 9.92 -6.50
CA PHE A 122 -6.25 11.39 -6.46
C PHE A 122 -6.43 11.91 -5.04
N HIS A 123 -7.15 11.16 -4.19
CA HIS A 123 -7.34 11.50 -2.78
C HIS A 123 -6.29 10.90 -1.85
N LEU A 124 -5.82 9.69 -2.14
CA LEU A 124 -4.90 8.96 -1.29
C LEU A 124 -3.78 8.34 -2.12
N GLU A 125 -2.54 8.46 -1.67
CA GLU A 125 -1.42 7.65 -2.11
C GLU A 125 -0.93 6.84 -0.91
N THR A 126 -0.87 5.52 -1.01
CA THR A 126 -0.37 4.63 0.04
C THR A 126 0.98 4.05 -0.35
N ASN A 127 1.97 4.17 0.54
CA ASN A 127 3.27 3.54 0.42
C ASN A 127 3.56 2.71 1.68
N LEU A 128 4.11 1.50 1.52
CA LEU A 128 4.40 0.60 2.64
C LEU A 128 5.88 0.22 2.69
N LEU A 129 6.44 0.24 3.89
CA LEU A 129 7.73 -0.37 4.23
C LEU A 129 7.49 -1.45 5.27
N LEU A 130 7.65 -2.70 4.85
CA LEU A 130 7.31 -3.87 5.65
C LEU A 130 8.61 -4.57 6.09
N LEU A 131 8.85 -4.61 7.40
CA LEU A 131 10.02 -5.24 8.00
C LEU A 131 9.59 -6.59 8.58
N ASP A 132 9.88 -7.68 7.87
CA ASP A 132 9.47 -9.04 8.17
C ASP A 132 8.02 -9.16 8.68
N PRO A 133 7.00 -8.83 7.85
CA PRO A 133 5.61 -8.74 8.29
C PRO A 133 5.08 -10.12 8.70
N VAL A 134 4.84 -10.35 9.99
CA VAL A 134 4.49 -11.66 10.55
C VAL A 134 3.11 -11.62 11.23
N PRO A 135 2.11 -12.38 10.76
CA PRO A 135 0.79 -12.46 11.38
C PRO A 135 0.77 -13.27 12.69
N GLY A 136 1.72 -14.17 12.89
CA GLY A 136 1.73 -15.07 14.06
C GLY A 136 0.83 -16.29 13.92
N ASN A 137 0.39 -16.61 12.69
CA ASN A 137 -0.36 -17.83 12.39
C ASN A 137 0.58 -18.92 11.86
N LEU A 138 0.35 -20.18 12.25
CA LEU A 138 1.00 -21.35 11.64
C LEU A 138 0.68 -21.40 10.14
N PHE A 139 1.59 -21.96 9.33
CA PHE A 139 1.46 -22.02 7.86
C PHE A 139 0.08 -22.51 7.40
N TYR A 140 -0.42 -23.59 8.00
CA TYR A 140 -1.62 -24.26 7.51
C TYR A 140 -2.93 -23.70 8.08
N VAL A 141 -2.87 -22.90 9.15
CA VAL A 141 -4.06 -22.38 9.85
C VAL A 141 -4.92 -21.47 8.94
N PRO A 142 -4.34 -20.57 8.12
CA PRO A 142 -5.11 -19.77 7.17
C PRO A 142 -5.90 -20.59 6.14
N PHE A 143 -5.42 -21.76 5.73
CA PHE A 143 -6.16 -22.64 4.80
C PHE A 143 -7.42 -23.26 5.43
N LEU A 144 -7.48 -23.33 6.76
CA LEU A 144 -8.63 -23.85 7.51
C LEU A 144 -9.59 -22.73 7.93
N ASP A 145 -9.22 -21.47 7.70
CA ASP A 145 -9.96 -20.29 8.14
C ASP A 145 -10.95 -19.82 7.07
N VAL A 146 -12.00 -20.63 6.89
CA VAL A 146 -13.09 -20.39 5.92
C VAL A 146 -13.79 -19.05 6.13
N PHE A 147 -13.76 -18.51 7.35
CA PHE A 147 -14.44 -17.26 7.73
C PHE A 147 -13.50 -16.05 7.82
N GLN A 148 -12.23 -16.18 7.39
CA GLN A 148 -11.25 -15.08 7.33
C GLN A 148 -10.99 -14.38 8.69
N TYR A 149 -10.97 -15.13 9.80
CA TYR A 149 -10.66 -14.59 11.12
C TYR A 149 -9.16 -14.46 11.43
N THR A 150 -8.31 -15.17 10.70
CA THR A 150 -6.86 -15.14 10.89
C THR A 150 -6.26 -13.81 10.45
N LEU A 151 -5.20 -13.38 11.12
CA LEU A 151 -4.47 -12.18 10.71
C LEU A 151 -3.87 -12.34 9.32
N THR A 152 -3.45 -13.56 8.95
CA THR A 152 -3.00 -13.86 7.59
C THR A 152 -4.09 -13.56 6.56
N ASN A 153 -5.28 -14.17 6.66
CA ASN A 153 -6.33 -13.97 5.65
C ASN A 153 -6.83 -12.52 5.57
N ASN A 154 -6.76 -11.78 6.68
CA ASN A 154 -7.08 -10.36 6.71
C ASN A 154 -5.99 -9.43 6.14
N ALA A 155 -4.81 -9.95 5.80
CA ALA A 155 -3.65 -9.18 5.33
C ALA A 155 -3.01 -9.73 4.04
N ILE A 156 -3.53 -10.82 3.48
CA ILE A 156 -2.90 -11.52 2.35
C ILE A 156 -3.16 -10.84 1.00
N ASP A 157 -4.18 -10.01 0.89
CA ASP A 157 -4.66 -9.49 -0.38
C ASP A 157 -4.79 -7.97 -0.37
N LEU A 158 -3.94 -7.33 -1.17
CA LEU A 158 -3.95 -5.90 -1.50
C LEU A 158 -4.22 -5.67 -2.99
N SER A 159 -4.56 -6.70 -3.78
CA SER A 159 -4.66 -6.60 -5.25
C SER A 159 -5.72 -5.59 -5.70
N HIS A 160 -6.71 -5.35 -4.85
CA HIS A 160 -7.81 -4.41 -5.09
C HIS A 160 -7.53 -2.98 -4.63
N SER A 161 -6.33 -2.68 -4.11
CA SER A 161 -5.99 -1.32 -3.70
C SER A 161 -5.79 -0.40 -4.89
N LYS A 162 -6.59 0.67 -4.94
CA LYS A 162 -6.55 1.68 -6.01
C LYS A 162 -5.51 2.77 -5.77
N ASN A 163 -4.97 2.84 -4.55
CA ASN A 163 -4.05 3.88 -4.11
C ASN A 163 -2.69 3.35 -3.64
N LEU A 164 -2.46 2.02 -3.67
CA LEU A 164 -1.18 1.45 -3.27
C LEU A 164 -0.14 1.69 -4.36
N ASN A 165 0.74 2.66 -4.11
CA ASN A 165 1.70 3.15 -5.09
C ASN A 165 3.05 2.41 -5.00
N TYR A 166 3.58 2.25 -3.79
CA TYR A 166 4.88 1.64 -3.58
C TYR A 166 4.90 0.73 -2.35
N VAL A 167 5.50 -0.45 -2.49
CA VAL A 167 5.78 -1.35 -1.38
C VAL A 167 7.24 -1.77 -1.42
N GLU A 168 7.91 -1.56 -0.31
CA GLU A 168 9.22 -2.14 -0.02
C GLU A 168 9.09 -3.14 1.12
N THR A 169 9.65 -4.35 0.96
CA THR A 169 9.60 -5.38 2.00
C THR A 169 10.96 -6.01 2.21
N LEU A 170 11.34 -6.12 3.48
CA LEU A 170 12.58 -6.73 3.92
C LEU A 170 12.27 -8.03 4.65
N TYR A 171 12.80 -9.15 4.15
CA TYR A 171 12.68 -10.46 4.77
C TYR A 171 14.05 -10.93 5.28
N PRO A 172 14.24 -11.07 6.61
CA PRO A 172 15.39 -11.75 7.17
C PRO A 172 15.44 -13.21 6.73
N TYR A 173 16.62 -13.64 6.32
CA TYR A 173 16.89 -15.02 5.88
C TYR A 173 16.81 -16.01 7.05
N LEU A 174 17.30 -15.66 8.23
CA LEU A 174 17.26 -16.54 9.41
C LEU A 174 15.86 -16.55 10.01
N GLU A 175 15.37 -17.74 10.32
CA GLU A 175 14.14 -17.93 11.07
C GLU A 175 14.40 -17.61 12.55
N VAL A 176 13.33 -17.31 13.29
CA VAL A 176 13.41 -17.23 14.75
C VAL A 176 13.91 -18.57 15.30
N GLY A 177 14.95 -18.57 16.12
CA GLY A 177 15.53 -19.80 16.68
C GLY A 177 16.71 -20.37 15.90
N ASP A 178 16.95 -19.91 14.67
CA ASP A 178 18.19 -20.25 13.96
C ASP A 178 19.43 -19.67 14.67
N ASP A 179 19.26 -18.58 15.42
CA ASP A 179 20.35 -17.88 16.11
C ASP A 179 20.58 -18.37 17.55
N THR A 180 19.62 -19.03 18.17
CA THR A 180 19.71 -19.51 19.57
C THR A 180 19.88 -21.01 19.70
N GLU A 181 19.56 -21.79 18.66
CA GLU A 181 19.53 -23.26 18.66
C GLU A 181 18.59 -23.89 19.72
N ASP A 182 17.77 -23.08 20.41
CA ASP A 182 16.82 -23.54 21.43
C ASP A 182 15.61 -24.22 20.78
N PHE A 183 15.22 -25.38 21.32
CA PHE A 183 14.04 -26.13 20.87
C PHE A 183 12.74 -25.33 20.98
N VAL A 184 12.61 -24.49 22.01
CA VAL A 184 11.43 -23.63 22.18
C VAL A 184 11.37 -22.60 21.06
N ASP A 185 12.51 -22.02 20.69
CA ASP A 185 12.58 -21.03 19.61
C ASP A 185 12.30 -21.67 18.25
N GLN A 186 12.74 -22.91 18.01
CA GLN A 186 12.38 -23.68 16.80
C GLN A 186 10.87 -23.96 16.70
N ILE A 187 10.17 -24.14 17.82
CA ILE A 187 8.70 -24.26 17.82
C ILE A 187 8.07 -22.90 17.51
N LEU A 188 8.56 -21.82 18.11
CA LEU A 188 8.07 -20.46 17.86
C LEU A 188 8.32 -20.02 16.41
N ALA A 189 9.38 -20.48 15.77
CA ALA A 189 9.69 -20.27 14.35
C ALA A 189 8.49 -20.58 13.44
N LYS A 190 7.73 -21.64 13.77
CA LYS A 190 6.56 -22.08 12.99
C LYS A 190 5.41 -21.07 12.99
N PHE A 191 5.36 -20.20 14.00
CA PHE A 191 4.41 -19.09 14.09
C PHE A 191 4.98 -17.79 13.47
N HIS A 192 6.28 -17.75 13.20
CA HIS A 192 6.98 -16.61 12.61
C HIS A 192 7.18 -16.76 11.10
N ILE A 193 6.12 -17.18 10.41
CA ILE A 193 6.12 -17.25 8.95
C ILE A 193 5.65 -15.89 8.42
N PRO A 194 6.45 -15.18 7.60
CA PRO A 194 6.08 -13.87 7.09
C PRO A 194 5.00 -13.98 6.03
N ILE A 195 4.28 -12.89 5.83
CA ILE A 195 3.30 -12.75 4.76
C ILE A 195 3.92 -12.04 3.55
N ARG A 196 3.59 -12.52 2.36
CA ARG A 196 3.85 -11.85 1.08
C ARG A 196 2.50 -11.55 0.43
N PRO A 197 1.91 -10.37 0.69
CA PRO A 197 0.61 -10.02 0.14
C PRO A 197 0.59 -10.06 -1.39
N THR A 198 -0.56 -10.27 -1.99
CA THR A 198 -0.78 -10.00 -3.42
C THR A 198 -0.99 -8.51 -3.61
N TYR A 199 -0.19 -7.88 -4.48
CA TYR A 199 -0.23 -6.43 -4.74
C TYR A 199 -0.95 -6.13 -6.07
N PRO A 200 -1.51 -4.92 -6.25
CA PRO A 200 -2.13 -4.55 -7.52
C PRO A 200 -1.06 -4.40 -8.61
N GLN A 201 -1.42 -4.63 -9.87
CA GLN A 201 -0.45 -4.63 -10.98
C GLN A 201 0.32 -3.31 -11.14
N HIS A 202 -0.30 -2.19 -10.80
CA HIS A 202 0.30 -0.85 -10.93
C HIS A 202 1.26 -0.49 -9.78
N CYS A 203 1.21 -1.24 -8.65
CA CYS A 203 2.05 -0.96 -7.50
C CYS A 203 3.52 -1.29 -7.84
N GLN A 204 4.41 -0.36 -7.53
CA GLN A 204 5.83 -0.63 -7.59
C GLN A 204 6.21 -1.50 -6.38
N VAL A 205 6.81 -2.67 -6.60
CA VAL A 205 7.13 -3.62 -5.53
C VAL A 205 8.63 -3.91 -5.51
N ARG A 206 9.27 -3.65 -4.37
CA ARG A 206 10.66 -4.03 -4.09
C ARG A 206 10.71 -4.96 -2.91
N GLU A 207 10.96 -6.23 -3.17
CA GLU A 207 11.12 -7.25 -2.13
C GLU A 207 12.58 -7.67 -2.05
N GLU A 208 13.12 -7.61 -0.84
CA GLU A 208 14.52 -7.88 -0.56
C GLU A 208 14.65 -8.89 0.58
N VAL A 209 15.55 -9.84 0.39
CA VAL A 209 15.95 -10.77 1.43
C VAL A 209 17.29 -10.31 1.98
N ILE A 210 17.36 -10.13 3.29
CA ILE A 210 18.56 -9.68 4.01
C ILE A 210 19.06 -10.79 4.92
N LEU A 211 20.34 -10.73 5.27
CA LEU A 211 20.90 -11.61 6.29
C LEU A 211 20.36 -11.24 7.67
N GLY A 212 20.50 -12.15 8.63
CA GLY A 212 20.05 -11.94 10.01
C GLY A 212 18.70 -12.56 10.31
N ALA A 213 18.32 -12.49 11.59
CA ALA A 213 17.08 -13.03 12.14
C ALA A 213 16.07 -11.93 12.40
N HIS A 214 14.80 -12.33 12.52
CA HIS A 214 13.61 -11.48 12.69
C HIS A 214 13.83 -10.23 13.55
N LEU A 215 14.40 -10.38 14.75
CA LEU A 215 14.58 -9.26 15.68
C LEU A 215 15.92 -8.56 15.50
N LYS A 216 17.02 -9.31 15.28
CA LYS A 216 18.38 -8.75 15.25
C LYS A 216 18.64 -7.87 14.03
N ALA A 217 17.95 -8.14 12.92
CA ALA A 217 18.13 -7.40 11.66
C ALA A 217 17.65 -5.94 11.71
N PHE A 218 16.85 -5.57 12.72
CA PHE A 218 16.20 -4.25 12.80
C PHE A 218 16.45 -3.52 14.13
N GLN A 219 17.49 -3.92 14.88
CA GLN A 219 17.87 -3.36 16.18
C GLN A 219 19.03 -2.38 16.07
N ASP A 220 19.02 -1.31 16.87
CA ASP A 220 20.16 -0.39 17.03
C ASP A 220 21.09 -0.75 18.20
N VAL A 221 20.67 -1.68 19.08
CA VAL A 221 21.39 -2.03 20.30
C VAL A 221 22.33 -3.21 20.09
N ASP A 222 23.62 -2.99 20.36
CA ASP A 222 24.59 -4.06 20.53
C ASP A 222 24.34 -4.75 21.87
N LYS A 223 24.00 -6.04 21.84
CA LYS A 223 23.87 -6.84 23.08
C LYS A 223 25.18 -7.56 23.36
N GLU A 224 25.52 -7.77 24.63
CA GLU A 224 26.77 -8.45 25.07
C GLU A 224 26.98 -9.82 24.41
N ASN A 225 25.91 -10.48 23.92
CA ASN A 225 25.96 -11.77 23.23
C ASN A 225 26.06 -11.68 21.69
N ASP A 226 26.03 -10.49 21.08
CA ASP A 226 26.19 -10.33 19.62
C ASP A 226 27.59 -10.76 19.16
N ALA A 227 28.60 -10.66 20.04
CA ALA A 227 29.97 -11.13 19.82
C ALA A 227 30.10 -12.67 19.67
N VAL A 228 29.06 -13.44 20.05
CA VAL A 228 29.12 -14.92 20.07
C VAL A 228 28.66 -15.53 18.73
N HIS A 229 28.01 -14.77 17.84
CA HIS A 229 27.41 -15.31 16.61
C HIS A 229 28.30 -15.19 15.38
N LEU A 230 29.50 -15.74 15.44
CA LEU A 230 30.38 -16.00 14.29
C LEU A 230 29.93 -17.22 13.47
N ARG A 231 28.62 -17.39 13.20
CA ARG A 231 28.13 -18.59 12.50
C ARG A 231 28.59 -18.68 11.04
N TYR A 232 29.01 -17.55 10.46
CA TYR A 232 29.49 -17.42 9.07
C TYR A 232 30.91 -16.86 8.97
N GLY A 233 31.70 -16.88 10.05
CA GLY A 233 33.12 -16.44 10.03
C GLY A 233 33.37 -14.92 9.94
N VAL A 234 32.31 -14.11 9.82
CA VAL A 234 32.34 -12.65 9.86
C VAL A 234 31.28 -12.18 10.85
N ASP A 235 31.52 -11.10 11.60
CA ASP A 235 30.47 -10.43 12.38
C ASP A 235 29.53 -9.69 11.41
N VAL A 236 28.50 -10.40 10.94
CA VAL A 236 27.56 -9.91 9.93
C VAL A 236 26.50 -8.99 10.54
N ILE A 237 26.35 -8.97 11.87
CA ILE A 237 25.25 -8.26 12.54
C ILE A 237 25.34 -6.73 12.32
N PRO A 238 26.49 -6.07 12.50
CA PRO A 238 26.64 -4.64 12.21
C PRO A 238 26.35 -4.30 10.74
N VAL A 239 26.77 -5.17 9.83
CA VAL A 239 26.51 -5.03 8.38
C VAL A 239 25.02 -5.03 8.07
N ILE A 240 24.31 -6.01 8.62
CA ILE A 240 22.87 -6.20 8.42
C ILE A 240 22.09 -5.00 8.93
N ARG A 241 22.40 -4.55 10.15
CA ARG A 241 21.75 -3.40 10.80
C ARG A 241 21.98 -2.12 9.99
N LYS A 242 23.21 -1.89 9.52
CA LYS A 242 23.51 -0.74 8.64
C LYS A 242 22.72 -0.79 7.33
N LEU A 243 22.62 -1.97 6.72
CA LEU A 243 21.90 -2.16 5.45
C LEU A 243 20.39 -1.96 5.62
N SER A 244 19.78 -2.59 6.62
CA SER A 244 18.35 -2.44 6.86
C SER A 244 17.99 -0.99 7.20
N LYS A 245 18.81 -0.31 8.01
CA LYS A 245 18.69 1.12 8.30
C LYS A 245 18.83 1.99 7.03
N ALA A 246 19.78 1.69 6.16
CA ALA A 246 19.95 2.41 4.89
C ALA A 246 18.71 2.28 3.98
N ILE A 247 18.13 1.09 3.87
CA ILE A 247 16.92 0.85 3.08
C ILE A 247 15.73 1.61 3.66
N MET A 248 15.55 1.61 4.99
CA MET A 248 14.52 2.41 5.66
C MET A 248 14.65 3.91 5.34
N TYR A 249 15.87 4.43 5.26
CA TYR A 249 16.10 5.82 4.89
C TYR A 249 15.86 6.10 3.41
N GLN A 250 16.24 5.19 2.52
CA GLN A 250 15.91 5.30 1.09
C GLN A 250 14.41 5.37 0.87
N PHE A 251 13.64 4.54 1.59
CA PHE A 251 12.19 4.63 1.61
C PHE A 251 11.70 6.00 2.06
N LEU A 252 12.16 6.50 3.22
CA LEU A 252 11.75 7.80 3.76
C LEU A 252 12.07 8.97 2.83
N ASP A 253 13.24 8.95 2.19
CA ASP A 253 13.62 9.96 1.19
C ASP A 253 12.71 9.90 -0.03
N ARG A 254 12.50 8.69 -0.57
CA ARG A 254 11.63 8.44 -1.72
C ARG A 254 10.20 8.92 -1.51
N VAL A 255 9.64 8.71 -0.32
CA VAL A 255 8.27 9.14 0.01
C VAL A 255 8.20 10.56 0.61
N GLY A 256 9.31 11.31 0.57
CA GLY A 256 9.38 12.71 1.01
C GLY A 256 9.16 12.91 2.52
N SER A 257 9.37 11.88 3.33
CA SER A 257 9.13 11.88 4.78
C SER A 257 10.38 12.04 5.64
N ILE A 258 11.55 12.21 5.05
CA ILE A 258 12.81 12.44 5.78
C ILE A 258 12.94 13.91 6.24
N VAL A 259 13.47 14.13 7.45
CA VAL A 259 13.81 15.47 7.96
C VAL A 259 15.03 16.02 7.19
N LYS A 260 14.90 17.24 6.62
CA LYS A 260 15.96 17.90 5.84
C LYS A 260 16.98 18.72 6.68
N SER A 261 16.85 18.79 8.01
CA SER A 261 17.65 19.70 8.83
C SER A 261 19.02 19.13 9.22
N GLY A 262 20.09 19.74 8.69
CA GLY A 262 21.48 19.28 8.83
C GLY A 262 21.67 17.96 8.10
N GLU A 263 22.82 17.72 7.46
CA GLU A 263 23.10 16.39 6.89
C GLU A 263 22.72 15.33 7.93
N ASN A 264 21.88 14.37 7.56
CA ASN A 264 21.71 13.18 8.38
C ASN A 264 23.06 12.48 8.34
N ILE A 265 23.94 12.87 9.27
CA ILE A 265 25.35 12.45 9.33
C ILE A 265 25.40 10.93 9.30
N GLU A 266 24.50 10.24 10.00
CA GLU A 266 24.44 8.78 10.01
C GLU A 266 24.08 8.19 8.64
N LEU A 267 23.08 8.73 7.93
CA LEU A 267 22.73 8.27 6.57
C LEU A 267 23.90 8.50 5.60
N SER A 268 24.44 9.73 5.60
CA SER A 268 25.58 10.10 4.77
C SER A 268 26.80 9.26 5.11
N GLU A 269 27.08 8.99 6.39
CA GLU A 269 28.19 8.14 6.83
C GLU A 269 27.99 6.69 6.39
N ILE A 270 26.79 6.12 6.54
CA ILE A 270 26.50 4.75 6.09
C ILE A 270 26.69 4.65 4.57
N ILE A 271 26.08 5.55 3.79
CA ILE A 271 26.23 5.58 2.34
C ILE A 271 27.69 5.79 1.92
N ASN A 272 28.37 6.77 2.53
CA ASN A 272 29.76 7.07 2.23
C ASN A 272 30.69 5.93 2.64
N GLU A 273 30.41 5.20 3.73
CA GLU A 273 31.15 4.00 4.13
C GLU A 273 30.98 2.89 3.10
N PHE A 274 29.75 2.61 2.65
CA PHE A 274 29.52 1.63 1.58
C PHE A 274 30.25 1.99 0.28
N GLN A 275 30.26 3.27 -0.09
CA GLN A 275 30.97 3.75 -1.29
C GLN A 275 32.50 3.71 -1.11
N ARG A 276 33.02 4.23 0.01
CA ARG A 276 34.46 4.30 0.32
C ARG A 276 35.09 2.92 0.50
N GLU A 277 34.36 2.01 1.16
CA GLU A 277 34.85 0.66 1.48
C GLU A 277 34.30 -0.40 0.53
N GLY A 278 33.78 0.01 -0.64
CA GLY A 278 33.10 -0.90 -1.58
C GLY A 278 33.90 -2.15 -1.94
N ALA A 279 35.23 -2.07 -2.09
CA ALA A 279 36.07 -3.24 -2.35
C ALA A 279 36.11 -4.24 -1.17
N LYS A 280 36.17 -3.74 0.07
CA LYS A 280 36.11 -4.55 1.29
C LYS A 280 34.73 -5.19 1.44
N TRP A 281 33.67 -4.41 1.19
CA TRP A 281 32.29 -4.92 1.19
C TRP A 281 32.08 -6.02 0.16
N LYS A 282 32.62 -5.87 -1.05
CA LYS A 282 32.58 -6.90 -2.10
C LYS A 282 33.19 -8.22 -1.62
N CYS A 283 34.38 -8.17 -1.02
CA CYS A 283 35.04 -9.36 -0.48
C CYS A 283 34.23 -10.02 0.63
N ILE A 284 33.77 -9.23 1.61
CA ILE A 284 32.95 -9.73 2.73
C ILE A 284 31.66 -10.40 2.22
N LEU A 285 30.95 -9.76 1.31
CA LEU A 285 29.70 -10.29 0.78
C LEU A 285 29.92 -11.55 -0.06
N ALA A 286 31.02 -11.63 -0.83
CA ALA A 286 31.38 -12.83 -1.57
C ALA A 286 31.72 -14.01 -0.64
N GLU A 287 32.46 -13.77 0.46
CA GLU A 287 32.75 -14.77 1.48
C GLU A 287 31.47 -15.27 2.16
N ILE A 288 30.54 -14.37 2.46
CA ILE A 288 29.23 -14.74 3.01
C ILE A 288 28.44 -15.61 2.02
N ILE A 289 28.38 -15.24 0.74
CA ILE A 289 27.68 -16.04 -0.28
C ILE A 289 28.27 -17.46 -0.37
N ALA A 290 29.60 -17.58 -0.32
CA ALA A 290 30.27 -18.89 -0.40
C ALA A 290 30.00 -19.79 0.83
N THR A 291 29.70 -19.20 1.99
CA THR A 291 29.56 -19.91 3.28
C THR A 291 28.11 -20.04 3.76
N ILE A 292 27.17 -19.33 3.15
CA ILE A 292 25.77 -19.37 3.54
C ILE A 292 25.18 -20.77 3.31
N ILE A 293 24.33 -21.20 4.25
CA ILE A 293 23.69 -22.52 4.18
C ILE A 293 22.45 -22.41 3.28
N PRO A 294 22.38 -23.13 2.15
CA PRO A 294 21.19 -23.12 1.32
C PRO A 294 20.00 -23.69 2.11
N LYS A 295 18.92 -22.89 2.22
CA LYS A 295 17.63 -23.32 2.75
C LYS A 295 16.50 -22.62 2.01
N SER A 296 15.28 -23.14 2.19
CA SER A 296 14.08 -22.49 1.70
C SER A 296 13.08 -22.32 2.82
N ARG A 297 12.52 -21.10 2.92
CA ARG A 297 11.52 -20.71 3.93
C ARG A 297 10.25 -20.33 3.21
N VAL A 298 9.14 -20.98 3.55
CA VAL A 298 7.83 -20.66 2.97
C VAL A 298 7.32 -19.31 3.46
N LEU A 299 6.52 -18.64 2.63
CA LEU A 299 5.81 -17.43 2.98
C LEU A 299 4.30 -17.68 2.93
N HIS A 300 3.54 -17.04 3.82
CA HIS A 300 2.09 -16.93 3.64
C HIS A 300 1.83 -16.11 2.38
N SER A 301 1.36 -16.76 1.33
CA SER A 301 1.22 -16.16 -0.01
C SER A 301 0.22 -16.92 -0.87
N GLN A 302 -0.44 -16.24 -1.81
CA GLN A 302 -1.38 -16.88 -2.74
C GLN A 302 -0.67 -17.62 -3.89
N ASP A 303 0.56 -17.22 -4.22
CA ASP A 303 1.39 -17.76 -5.30
C ASP A 303 2.42 -18.81 -4.82
N GLN A 304 2.27 -19.30 -3.58
CA GLN A 304 3.16 -20.31 -2.96
C GLN A 304 4.63 -19.85 -2.90
N SER A 305 4.81 -18.57 -2.64
CA SER A 305 6.11 -17.94 -2.49
C SER A 305 6.97 -18.53 -1.40
N LYS A 306 8.27 -18.48 -1.63
CA LYS A 306 9.29 -18.90 -0.68
C LYS A 306 10.52 -18.03 -0.80
N ILE A 307 11.23 -17.85 0.30
CA ILE A 307 12.60 -17.35 0.30
C ILE A 307 13.51 -18.50 -0.12
N THR A 308 14.42 -18.25 -1.04
CA THR A 308 15.45 -19.20 -1.48
C THR A 308 16.84 -18.62 -1.31
N VAL A 309 17.79 -19.53 -1.10
CA VAL A 309 19.20 -19.22 -0.95
C VAL A 309 20.05 -20.07 -1.86
N SER A 310 20.96 -19.41 -2.60
CA SER A 310 21.97 -20.05 -3.45
C SER A 310 23.37 -19.57 -3.08
N ASN A 311 24.26 -20.50 -2.77
CA ASN A 311 25.66 -20.21 -2.44
C ASN A 311 26.57 -20.07 -3.68
N SER A 312 26.00 -20.14 -4.89
CA SER A 312 26.74 -19.99 -6.15
C SER A 312 26.35 -18.72 -6.92
N ALA A 313 25.58 -17.83 -6.30
CA ALA A 313 25.14 -16.59 -6.91
C ALA A 313 26.25 -15.54 -6.96
N LYS A 314 26.11 -14.53 -7.83
CA LYS A 314 27.09 -13.44 -7.96
C LYS A 314 26.91 -12.36 -6.91
N TYR A 315 25.66 -12.08 -6.56
CA TYR A 315 25.27 -11.01 -5.66
C TYR A 315 24.50 -11.57 -4.47
N LEU A 316 24.54 -10.87 -3.35
CA LEU A 316 23.90 -11.33 -2.11
C LEU A 316 22.38 -11.15 -2.22
N ASN A 317 21.96 -9.98 -2.68
CA ASN A 317 20.58 -9.55 -2.88
C ASN A 317 20.56 -8.40 -3.90
N LYS A 318 19.38 -7.77 -4.10
CA LYS A 318 19.19 -6.68 -5.06
C LYS A 318 20.05 -5.47 -4.75
N THR A 319 20.12 -5.06 -3.47
CA THR A 319 20.95 -3.91 -3.08
C THR A 319 22.43 -4.18 -3.35
N HIS A 320 22.94 -5.39 -3.04
CA HIS A 320 24.32 -5.75 -3.38
C HIS A 320 24.57 -5.71 -4.90
N ARG A 321 23.63 -6.21 -5.72
CA ARG A 321 23.74 -6.13 -7.19
C ARG A 321 23.82 -4.67 -7.66
N GLU A 322 22.89 -3.82 -7.22
CA GLU A 322 22.82 -2.40 -7.62
C GLU A 322 24.07 -1.60 -7.22
N LEU A 323 24.77 -1.99 -6.16
CA LEU A 323 26.05 -1.39 -5.74
C LEU A 323 27.24 -1.77 -6.64
N ILE A 324 27.13 -2.83 -7.45
CA ILE A 324 28.24 -3.40 -8.22
C ILE A 324 28.00 -3.34 -9.72
N ASP A 325 26.78 -3.65 -10.13
CA ASP A 325 26.35 -3.88 -11.49
C ASP A 325 24.91 -3.40 -11.63
N THR A 326 24.79 -2.20 -12.20
CA THR A 326 23.49 -1.54 -12.42
C THR A 326 22.79 -2.02 -13.68
N GLU A 327 23.47 -2.80 -14.54
CA GLU A 327 22.93 -3.27 -15.81
C GLU A 327 22.27 -4.64 -15.69
N SER A 328 22.78 -5.52 -14.83
CA SER A 328 22.15 -6.83 -14.60
C SER A 328 20.82 -6.71 -13.85
N GLN A 329 19.80 -7.38 -14.37
CA GLN A 329 18.49 -7.57 -13.73
C GLN A 329 18.17 -9.05 -13.50
N ASP A 330 19.10 -9.97 -13.76
CA ASP A 330 18.84 -11.42 -13.69
C ASP A 330 18.59 -11.88 -12.24
N PRO A 331 17.39 -12.41 -11.92
CA PRO A 331 17.08 -13.04 -10.64
C PRO A 331 17.99 -14.22 -10.28
N GLY A 332 18.53 -14.91 -11.29
CA GLY A 332 19.42 -16.06 -11.13
C GLY A 332 20.75 -15.71 -10.45
N GLU A 333 21.15 -14.44 -10.53
CA GLU A 333 22.42 -13.95 -9.99
C GLU A 333 22.33 -13.55 -8.51
N LEU A 334 21.15 -13.63 -7.89
CA LEU A 334 20.91 -13.29 -6.49
C LEU A 334 21.00 -14.53 -5.59
N CYS A 335 21.79 -14.42 -4.53
CA CYS A 335 21.96 -15.43 -3.49
C CYS A 335 20.68 -15.56 -2.68
N LEU A 336 20.22 -14.45 -2.11
CA LEU A 336 19.03 -14.33 -1.30
C LEU A 336 17.91 -13.69 -2.12
N LYS A 337 16.80 -14.40 -2.28
CA LYS A 337 15.65 -13.88 -3.04
C LYS A 337 14.33 -14.52 -2.64
N VAL A 338 13.24 -13.91 -3.09
CA VAL A 338 11.90 -14.48 -3.03
C VAL A 338 11.57 -15.08 -4.39
N GLU A 339 11.08 -16.32 -4.39
CA GLU A 339 10.62 -17.04 -5.58
C GLU A 339 9.10 -17.28 -5.52
N PRO A 340 8.34 -17.01 -6.60
CA PRO A 340 8.80 -16.38 -7.84
C PRO A 340 9.13 -14.90 -7.63
N GLU A 341 10.12 -14.40 -8.36
CA GLU A 341 10.36 -12.96 -8.37
C GLU A 341 9.20 -12.25 -9.08
N ARG A 342 8.69 -11.18 -8.50
CA ARG A 342 7.65 -10.36 -9.13
C ARG A 342 8.33 -9.32 -10.01
N PRO A 343 8.16 -9.38 -11.35
CA PRO A 343 8.74 -8.39 -12.23
C PRO A 343 8.03 -7.05 -12.03
N TYR A 344 8.80 -5.97 -12.17
CA TYR A 344 8.23 -4.63 -12.29
C TYR A 344 7.58 -4.49 -13.67
N LEU A 345 6.26 -4.31 -13.71
CA LEU A 345 5.52 -4.08 -14.95
C LEU A 345 5.26 -2.59 -15.11
N GLU A 346 6.08 -1.90 -15.91
CA GLU A 346 5.71 -0.57 -16.41
C GLU A 346 4.61 -0.73 -17.46
N ARG A 347 3.36 -0.64 -17.03
CA ARG A 347 2.24 -0.55 -17.95
C ARG A 347 2.06 0.89 -18.40
N LYS A 348 2.18 1.13 -19.70
CA LYS A 348 1.86 2.43 -20.28
C LYS A 348 0.34 2.67 -20.15
N LYS A 349 -0.05 3.54 -19.23
CA LYS A 349 -1.46 3.92 -18.98
C LYS A 349 -2.04 4.60 -20.22
N THR A 350 -3.29 4.28 -20.55
CA THR A 350 -4.04 5.03 -21.57
C THR A 350 -4.64 6.27 -20.91
N PRO A 351 -4.28 7.49 -21.34
CA PRO A 351 -4.78 8.71 -20.70
C PRO A 351 -6.30 8.85 -20.91
N LEU A 352 -6.99 9.31 -19.86
CA LEU A 352 -8.38 9.75 -19.98
C LEU A 352 -8.41 11.11 -20.69
N THR A 353 -9.35 11.31 -21.62
CA THR A 353 -9.49 12.56 -22.39
C THR A 353 -10.94 13.01 -22.46
N ASN A 354 -11.17 14.30 -22.77
CA ASN A 354 -12.51 14.83 -22.99
C ASN A 354 -13.29 14.02 -24.04
N ALA A 355 -12.64 13.64 -25.13
CA ALA A 355 -13.26 12.87 -26.21
C ALA A 355 -13.82 11.53 -25.70
N VAL A 356 -13.07 10.83 -24.84
CA VAL A 356 -13.52 9.56 -24.24
C VAL A 356 -14.74 9.78 -23.33
N LEU A 357 -14.77 10.86 -22.56
CA LEU A 357 -15.93 11.19 -21.70
C LEU A 357 -17.16 11.61 -22.51
N VAL A 358 -16.97 12.41 -23.57
CA VAL A 358 -18.05 12.79 -24.50
C VAL A 358 -18.62 11.55 -25.18
N ASP A 359 -17.78 10.64 -25.65
CA ASP A 359 -18.17 9.35 -26.23
C ASP A 359 -18.98 8.50 -25.25
N LEU A 360 -18.61 8.51 -23.96
CA LEU A 360 -19.35 7.82 -22.92
C LEU A 360 -20.74 8.42 -22.73
N ILE A 361 -20.85 9.75 -22.67
CA ILE A 361 -22.13 10.45 -22.54
C ILE A 361 -23.03 10.15 -23.74
N GLU A 362 -22.49 10.15 -24.96
CA GLU A 362 -23.25 9.81 -26.17
C GLU A 362 -23.75 8.36 -26.14
N PHE A 363 -22.91 7.43 -25.69
CA PHE A 363 -23.31 6.04 -25.47
C PHE A 363 -24.46 5.94 -24.45
N ILE A 364 -24.33 6.57 -23.28
CA ILE A 364 -25.36 6.59 -22.23
C ILE A 364 -26.66 7.15 -22.79
N ASN A 365 -26.60 8.31 -23.45
CA ASN A 365 -27.74 8.95 -24.07
C ASN A 365 -28.40 8.03 -25.10
N SER A 366 -27.65 7.31 -25.94
CA SER A 366 -28.21 6.36 -26.91
C SER A 366 -29.04 5.24 -26.27
N LYS A 367 -28.76 4.88 -25.01
CA LYS A 367 -29.43 3.81 -24.26
C LYS A 367 -30.55 4.32 -23.35
N MET A 368 -30.68 5.63 -23.14
CA MET A 368 -31.70 6.24 -22.30
C MET A 368 -33.08 6.24 -22.97
N THR A 369 -34.13 6.17 -22.16
CA THR A 369 -35.51 6.38 -22.63
C THR A 369 -35.74 7.84 -23.00
N ASN A 370 -36.72 8.13 -23.86
CA ASN A 370 -37.05 9.52 -24.22
C ASN A 370 -37.43 10.37 -23.00
N THR A 371 -38.10 9.79 -22.00
CA THR A 371 -38.44 10.47 -20.74
C THR A 371 -37.18 10.85 -19.96
N SER A 372 -36.23 9.94 -19.81
CA SER A 372 -34.98 10.22 -19.10
C SER A 372 -34.14 11.29 -19.85
N LYS A 373 -34.15 11.27 -21.19
CA LYS A 373 -33.45 12.26 -22.03
C LYS A 373 -33.99 13.68 -21.90
N GLN A 374 -35.31 13.81 -21.79
CA GLN A 374 -36.00 15.10 -21.66
C GLN A 374 -36.07 15.58 -20.21
N GLY A 375 -35.82 14.70 -19.24
CA GLY A 375 -35.77 15.02 -17.83
C GLY A 375 -34.41 15.57 -17.37
N GLU A 376 -34.30 15.76 -16.07
CA GLU A 376 -33.13 16.30 -15.37
C GLU A 376 -31.85 15.50 -15.65
N LYS A 377 -31.94 14.16 -15.67
CA LYS A 377 -30.84 13.25 -16.03
C LYS A 377 -30.21 13.60 -17.39
N GLY A 378 -31.04 13.74 -18.42
CA GLY A 378 -30.58 14.12 -19.75
C GLY A 378 -30.04 15.55 -19.80
N GLY A 379 -30.66 16.48 -19.06
CA GLY A 379 -30.20 17.85 -18.92
C GLY A 379 -28.79 17.97 -18.32
N LEU A 380 -28.52 17.25 -17.23
CA LEU A 380 -27.20 17.24 -16.58
C LEU A 380 -26.11 16.66 -17.48
N LEU A 381 -26.37 15.49 -18.10
CA LEU A 381 -25.41 14.89 -19.03
C LEU A 381 -25.13 15.78 -20.24
N LEU A 382 -26.15 16.46 -20.77
CA LEU A 382 -25.98 17.39 -21.89
C LEU A 382 -25.18 18.63 -21.48
N LYS A 383 -25.40 19.16 -20.26
CA LYS A 383 -24.61 20.26 -19.70
C LYS A 383 -23.13 19.87 -19.60
N ILE A 384 -22.82 18.73 -18.96
CA ILE A 384 -21.45 18.20 -18.83
C ILE A 384 -20.79 18.05 -20.20
N ARG A 385 -21.49 17.45 -21.17
CA ARG A 385 -20.97 17.28 -22.54
C ARG A 385 -20.65 18.61 -23.22
N ASN A 386 -21.57 19.57 -23.15
CA ASN A 386 -21.39 20.87 -23.78
C ASN A 386 -20.23 21.64 -23.15
N ASP A 387 -20.09 21.57 -21.82
CA ASP A 387 -18.98 22.21 -21.09
C ASP A 387 -17.64 21.55 -21.47
N LEU A 388 -17.54 20.20 -21.50
CA LEU A 388 -16.34 19.48 -21.97
C LEU A 388 -15.91 19.87 -23.39
N GLN A 389 -16.89 20.07 -24.29
CA GLN A 389 -16.63 20.47 -25.67
C GLN A 389 -16.23 21.95 -25.81
N ARG A 390 -16.71 22.80 -24.89
CA ARG A 390 -16.43 24.24 -24.90
C ARG A 390 -15.02 24.56 -24.41
N GLU A 391 -14.56 23.91 -23.36
CA GLU A 391 -13.28 24.22 -22.71
C GLU A 391 -12.05 23.70 -23.50
N GLY A 392 -12.22 22.69 -24.36
CA GLY A 392 -11.12 22.12 -25.19
C GLY A 392 -10.37 20.97 -24.50
N GLU A 393 -9.56 20.21 -25.24
CA GLU A 393 -8.95 18.95 -24.76
C GLU A 393 -7.93 19.11 -23.61
N ASP A 394 -7.27 20.27 -23.51
CA ASP A 394 -6.23 20.52 -22.50
C ASP A 394 -6.74 21.29 -21.26
N ALA A 395 -8.06 21.51 -21.15
CA ALA A 395 -8.64 22.32 -20.07
C ALA A 395 -8.68 21.62 -18.71
N PHE A 396 -8.64 20.29 -18.71
CA PHE A 396 -8.75 19.47 -17.51
C PHE A 396 -7.56 18.52 -17.41
N ASP A 397 -6.93 18.47 -16.25
CA ASP A 397 -5.98 17.40 -15.96
C ASP A 397 -6.70 16.06 -15.70
N GLU A 398 -5.93 14.98 -15.56
CA GLU A 398 -6.50 13.64 -15.37
C GLU A 398 -7.31 13.53 -14.05
N GLU A 399 -6.93 14.29 -13.01
CA GLU A 399 -7.66 14.35 -11.74
C GLU A 399 -9.05 14.96 -11.96
N GLN A 400 -9.12 16.12 -12.62
CA GLN A 400 -10.37 16.77 -12.95
C GLN A 400 -11.23 15.91 -13.87
N LEU A 401 -10.65 15.24 -14.87
CA LEU A 401 -11.37 14.31 -15.73
C LEU A 401 -11.93 13.10 -14.99
N SER A 402 -11.22 12.62 -13.96
CA SER A 402 -11.72 11.58 -13.05
C SER A 402 -12.93 12.07 -12.24
N TYR A 403 -12.92 13.31 -11.74
CA TYR A 403 -14.09 13.90 -11.08
C TYR A 403 -15.28 14.06 -12.03
N ILE A 404 -15.04 14.50 -13.27
CA ILE A 404 -16.09 14.58 -14.29
C ILE A 404 -16.65 13.19 -14.62
N LEU A 405 -15.80 12.16 -14.70
CA LEU A 405 -16.23 10.78 -14.87
C LEU A 405 -17.13 10.32 -13.71
N ARG A 406 -16.82 10.69 -12.46
CA ARG A 406 -17.69 10.40 -11.31
C ARG A 406 -19.06 11.02 -11.46
N ASP A 407 -19.15 12.28 -11.89
CA ASP A 407 -20.45 12.94 -12.12
C ASP A 407 -21.25 12.23 -13.20
N ILE A 408 -20.61 11.91 -14.32
CA ILE A 408 -21.23 11.17 -15.43
C ILE A 408 -21.78 9.83 -14.92
N LEU A 409 -20.98 9.08 -14.14
CA LEU A 409 -21.39 7.79 -13.59
C LEU A 409 -22.48 7.94 -12.53
N ALA A 410 -22.42 8.94 -11.65
CA ALA A 410 -23.47 9.20 -10.66
C ALA A 410 -24.82 9.45 -11.33
N VAL A 411 -24.83 10.31 -12.35
CA VAL A 411 -26.03 10.60 -13.14
C VAL A 411 -26.50 9.36 -13.91
N ALA A 412 -25.57 8.59 -14.50
CA ALA A 412 -25.87 7.39 -15.26
C ALA A 412 -26.45 6.25 -14.40
N LEU A 413 -25.88 6.02 -13.21
CA LEU A 413 -26.29 4.97 -12.28
C LEU A 413 -27.63 5.27 -11.59
N GLN A 414 -27.97 6.56 -11.44
CA GLN A 414 -29.22 6.99 -10.82
C GLN A 414 -30.45 6.42 -11.53
N ARG A 415 -31.29 5.70 -10.78
CA ARG A 415 -32.51 5.06 -11.27
C ARG A 415 -33.69 6.03 -11.35
N ASP A 416 -34.49 5.91 -12.40
CA ASP A 416 -35.72 6.70 -12.58
C ASP A 416 -36.87 6.11 -11.75
N ARG A 417 -37.83 6.94 -11.34
CA ARG A 417 -38.97 6.58 -10.46
C ARG A 417 -39.88 5.44 -10.95
N TYR A 418 -39.83 5.11 -12.25
CA TYR A 418 -40.66 4.08 -12.89
C TYR A 418 -39.85 2.92 -13.51
N SER A 419 -38.59 2.78 -13.11
CA SER A 419 -37.62 1.84 -13.68
C SER A 419 -37.64 0.42 -13.09
N TYR A 420 -38.64 0.08 -12.27
CA TYR A 420 -38.61 -1.14 -11.48
C TYR A 420 -38.63 -2.39 -12.36
N SER A 421 -37.46 -2.99 -12.55
CA SER A 421 -37.29 -4.36 -12.98
C SER A 421 -36.32 -5.02 -12.02
N PHE A 422 -36.75 -6.15 -11.47
CA PHE A 422 -35.97 -7.01 -10.58
C PHE A 422 -34.65 -7.49 -11.20
N TYR A 423 -34.46 -7.31 -12.52
CA TYR A 423 -33.28 -7.75 -13.27
C TYR A 423 -32.71 -6.70 -14.27
N SER A 424 -33.21 -5.46 -14.31
CA SER A 424 -32.72 -4.47 -15.29
C SER A 424 -32.77 -3.04 -14.79
N THR A 425 -31.60 -2.46 -14.63
CA THR A 425 -31.34 -1.02 -14.43
C THR A 425 -31.80 -0.23 -15.67
N THR A 426 -32.41 0.94 -15.49
CA THR A 426 -32.87 1.78 -16.61
C THR A 426 -31.73 2.65 -17.16
N THR A 427 -31.49 2.52 -18.46
CA THR A 427 -30.16 2.69 -19.10
C THR A 427 -29.22 1.67 -18.51
N SER A 428 -29.41 0.41 -18.92
CA SER A 428 -28.89 -0.77 -18.22
C SER A 428 -27.46 -0.56 -17.76
N GLY A 429 -27.25 -0.47 -16.45
CA GLY A 429 -25.95 -0.61 -15.81
C GLY A 429 -25.21 -1.82 -16.41
N LEU A 430 -25.93 -2.85 -16.86
CA LEU A 430 -25.39 -3.93 -17.69
C LEU A 430 -24.84 -3.47 -19.05
N ALA A 431 -25.57 -2.66 -19.85
CA ALA A 431 -25.01 -2.07 -21.08
C ALA A 431 -23.86 -1.10 -20.81
N LEU A 432 -23.89 -0.34 -19.72
CA LEU A 432 -22.78 0.52 -19.32
C LEU A 432 -21.55 -0.33 -18.98
N VAL A 433 -21.70 -1.34 -18.12
CA VAL A 433 -20.66 -2.34 -17.80
C VAL A 433 -20.14 -3.01 -19.07
N ASN A 434 -21.03 -3.46 -19.97
CA ASN A 434 -20.63 -4.09 -21.23
C ASN A 434 -19.85 -3.13 -22.14
N ALA A 435 -20.21 -1.85 -22.17
CA ALA A 435 -19.49 -0.85 -22.94
C ALA A 435 -18.13 -0.54 -22.33
N LEU A 436 -18.05 -0.30 -21.03
CA LEU A 436 -16.79 0.03 -20.35
C LEU A 436 -15.77 -1.12 -20.38
N ASN A 437 -16.22 -2.35 -20.65
CA ASN A 437 -15.35 -3.49 -20.90
C ASN A 437 -14.82 -3.60 -22.36
N GLN A 438 -15.22 -2.69 -23.25
CA GLN A 438 -14.71 -2.63 -24.64
C GLN A 438 -13.46 -1.76 -24.74
N SER A 439 -12.63 -2.03 -25.76
CA SER A 439 -11.37 -1.30 -26.00
C SER A 439 -11.55 0.21 -26.15
N LYS A 440 -12.70 0.68 -26.63
CA LYS A 440 -13.02 2.11 -26.77
C LYS A 440 -12.91 2.87 -25.44
N PHE A 441 -13.24 2.23 -24.31
CA PHE A 441 -13.28 2.85 -22.99
C PHE A 441 -12.17 2.34 -22.07
N ILE A 442 -11.04 1.89 -22.65
CA ILE A 442 -9.94 1.31 -21.89
C ILE A 442 -9.36 2.26 -20.82
N ALA A 443 -9.27 3.57 -21.11
CA ALA A 443 -8.81 4.57 -20.14
C ALA A 443 -9.73 4.64 -18.90
N ILE A 444 -11.06 4.57 -19.11
CA ILE A 444 -12.02 4.51 -18.01
C ILE A 444 -11.91 3.18 -17.26
N LYS A 445 -11.76 2.06 -17.99
CA LYS A 445 -11.55 0.75 -17.36
C LYS A 445 -10.34 0.76 -16.44
N GLU A 446 -9.19 1.25 -16.91
CA GLU A 446 -7.95 1.34 -16.15
C GLU A 446 -8.08 2.23 -14.91
N LEU A 447 -8.95 3.25 -14.92
CA LEU A 447 -9.24 4.07 -13.73
C LEU A 447 -10.15 3.37 -12.71
N LEU A 448 -11.10 2.56 -13.18
CA LEU A 448 -12.09 1.88 -12.33
C LEU A 448 -11.52 0.61 -11.68
N GLN A 449 -10.71 -0.15 -12.44
CA GLN A 449 -10.19 -1.47 -12.09
C GLN A 449 -8.81 -1.70 -12.73
N PHE A 450 -7.82 -2.10 -11.93
CA PHE A 450 -6.43 -2.28 -12.38
C PHE A 450 -6.05 -3.73 -12.72
N ASP A 451 -6.89 -4.71 -12.38
CA ASP A 451 -6.54 -6.14 -12.38
C ASP A 451 -6.77 -6.87 -13.72
N ASP A 452 -6.91 -6.15 -14.84
CA ASP A 452 -7.37 -6.67 -16.16
C ASP A 452 -8.74 -7.37 -16.16
N LYS A 453 -9.34 -7.59 -14.98
CA LYS A 453 -10.66 -8.17 -14.78
C LYS A 453 -11.73 -7.32 -15.49
N PRO A 454 -12.83 -7.96 -15.94
CA PRO A 454 -13.98 -7.21 -16.39
C PRO A 454 -14.52 -6.31 -15.27
N ILE A 455 -14.91 -5.08 -15.63
CA ILE A 455 -15.61 -4.18 -14.72
C ILE A 455 -16.96 -4.79 -14.37
N GLU A 456 -17.34 -4.73 -13.10
CA GLU A 456 -18.66 -5.10 -12.61
C GLU A 456 -19.45 -3.87 -12.15
N TYR A 457 -20.75 -4.04 -11.89
CA TYR A 457 -21.60 -2.92 -11.45
C TYR A 457 -21.15 -2.33 -10.10
N SER A 458 -20.69 -3.18 -9.20
CA SER A 458 -20.12 -2.82 -7.89
C SER A 458 -18.89 -1.92 -8.01
N ASP A 459 -18.07 -2.11 -9.05
CA ASP A 459 -16.90 -1.25 -9.31
C ASP A 459 -17.33 0.19 -9.62
N LEU A 460 -18.42 0.35 -10.37
CA LEU A 460 -18.97 1.66 -10.73
C LEU A 460 -19.50 2.40 -9.50
N THR A 461 -20.31 1.72 -8.68
CA THR A 461 -20.86 2.31 -7.45
C THR A 461 -19.75 2.65 -6.47
N SER A 462 -18.76 1.75 -6.32
CA SER A 462 -17.63 1.97 -5.42
C SER A 462 -16.73 3.11 -5.87
N TYR A 463 -16.55 3.30 -7.18
CA TYR A 463 -15.76 4.41 -7.71
C TYR A 463 -16.42 5.78 -7.48
N VAL A 464 -17.74 5.87 -7.64
CA VAL A 464 -18.47 7.12 -7.41
C VAL A 464 -18.56 7.45 -5.91
N LEU A 465 -18.84 6.45 -5.08
CA LEU A 465 -19.15 6.68 -3.66
C LEU A 465 -17.95 6.52 -2.74
N GLY A 466 -16.83 5.96 -3.23
CA GLY A 466 -15.74 5.52 -2.37
C GLY A 466 -16.15 4.38 -1.42
N ARG A 467 -17.25 3.66 -1.66
CA ARG A 467 -17.71 2.54 -0.83
C ARG A 467 -18.67 1.62 -1.57
N ASP A 468 -18.77 0.37 -1.13
CA ASP A 468 -19.75 -0.58 -1.67
C ASP A 468 -21.15 -0.31 -1.09
N ASP A 469 -21.94 0.49 -1.80
CA ASP A 469 -23.32 0.84 -1.44
C ASP A 469 -24.23 0.79 -2.69
N PRO A 470 -24.70 -0.41 -3.08
CA PRO A 470 -25.51 -0.59 -4.28
C PRO A 470 -26.92 0.01 -4.15
N GLY A 471 -27.33 0.41 -2.94
CA GLY A 471 -28.63 1.01 -2.66
C GLY A 471 -28.69 2.52 -2.90
N HIS A 472 -27.54 3.19 -2.96
CA HIS A 472 -27.44 4.66 -3.01
C HIS A 472 -28.12 5.31 -4.22
N PHE A 473 -28.08 4.64 -5.37
CA PHE A 473 -28.63 5.18 -6.63
C PHE A 473 -30.09 4.74 -6.90
N ASN A 474 -30.82 4.39 -5.83
CA ASN A 474 -32.24 4.11 -5.93
C ASN A 474 -33.05 5.38 -6.22
N SER A 475 -34.26 5.23 -6.77
CA SER A 475 -35.08 6.36 -7.22
C SER A 475 -35.55 7.30 -6.11
N GLN A 476 -35.39 6.91 -4.84
CA GLN A 476 -35.76 7.73 -3.68
C GLN A 476 -34.77 8.88 -3.47
N ASP A 477 -33.50 8.66 -3.78
CA ASP A 477 -32.39 9.61 -3.57
C ASP A 477 -32.05 10.40 -4.83
N MET A 478 -32.86 10.25 -5.90
CA MET A 478 -32.61 10.84 -7.23
C MET A 478 -32.35 12.34 -7.18
N ARG A 479 -33.18 13.07 -6.43
CA ARG A 479 -33.05 14.52 -6.34
C ARG A 479 -31.77 14.93 -5.60
N VAL A 480 -31.44 14.24 -4.51
CA VAL A 480 -30.23 14.48 -3.73
C VAL A 480 -28.99 14.27 -4.60
N ASN A 481 -28.95 13.19 -5.37
CA ASN A 481 -27.80 12.87 -6.23
C ASN A 481 -27.67 13.82 -7.43
N PHE A 482 -28.77 14.30 -7.98
CA PHE A 482 -28.74 15.31 -9.05
C PHE A 482 -28.36 16.70 -8.54
N ASP A 483 -28.89 17.11 -7.38
CA ASP A 483 -28.53 18.37 -6.72
C ASP A 483 -27.02 18.39 -6.41
N LEU A 484 -26.46 17.28 -5.90
CA LEU A 484 -25.02 17.15 -5.65
C LEU A 484 -24.16 17.45 -6.90
N VAL A 485 -24.52 16.89 -8.06
CA VAL A 485 -23.78 17.14 -9.32
C VAL A 485 -24.03 18.56 -9.85
N ALA A 486 -25.20 19.14 -9.58
CA ALA A 486 -25.55 20.47 -10.05
C ALA A 486 -24.88 21.60 -9.24
N ASP A 487 -24.54 21.32 -7.97
CA ASP A 487 -24.09 22.32 -6.98
C ASP A 487 -22.59 22.68 -7.08
N HIS A 488 -21.82 22.03 -7.95
CA HIS A 488 -20.41 22.35 -8.16
C HIS A 488 -20.04 22.56 -9.64
N SER A 489 -18.86 23.12 -9.86
CA SER A 489 -18.33 23.36 -11.20
C SER A 489 -17.80 22.06 -11.81
N LEU A 490 -17.73 22.01 -13.14
CA LEU A 490 -17.16 20.88 -13.87
C LEU A 490 -15.69 20.68 -13.48
N GLY A 491 -15.33 19.45 -13.09
CA GLY A 491 -13.96 19.13 -12.65
C GLY A 491 -13.69 19.45 -11.17
N GLU A 492 -14.67 19.94 -10.41
CA GLU A 492 -14.61 19.98 -8.94
C GLU A 492 -15.09 18.64 -8.36
N ASP A 493 -14.46 18.18 -7.28
CA ASP A 493 -14.91 16.95 -6.61
C ASP A 493 -16.15 17.20 -5.72
N GLY A 494 -17.33 16.88 -6.26
CA GLY A 494 -18.59 16.91 -5.53
C GLY A 494 -18.77 15.80 -4.51
N TYR A 495 -17.99 14.72 -4.60
CA TYR A 495 -18.19 13.48 -3.82
C TYR A 495 -17.17 13.31 -2.68
N LYS A 496 -16.30 14.29 -2.43
CA LYS A 496 -15.24 14.26 -1.38
C LYS A 496 -15.70 13.82 0.01
N MET A 497 -16.95 14.11 0.38
CA MET A 497 -17.51 13.79 1.71
C MET A 497 -17.90 12.32 1.86
N LEU A 498 -17.91 11.55 0.78
CA LEU A 498 -18.35 10.15 0.75
C LEU A 498 -17.20 9.16 0.99
N ILE A 499 -15.95 9.65 1.04
CA ILE A 499 -14.73 8.90 1.38
C ILE A 499 -14.58 8.66 2.90
#